data_AF-A0A2E2QXH1-F1
#
_entry.id   AF-A0A2E2QXH1-F1
#
_cell.length_a   1.000
_cell.length_b   1.000
_cell.length_c   1.000
_cell.angle_alpha   90.00
_cell.angle_beta   90.00
_cell.angle_gamma   90.00
#
_symmetry.space_group_name_H-M   'P 1'
#
loop_
_entity.id
_entity.type
_entity.pdbx_description
1 polymer ?
#
loop_
_entity_poly.entity_id
_entity_poly.type
_entity_poly.pdbx_seq_one_letter_code
_entity_poly.pdbx_strand_id
1 'polypeptide(L)'
;MQLTTFKEFYFHIIFLISFLILISVYIIEFFFDLPPCKLCIYQRIPYFIMIFANLLFIKFKFQKKFVLCNTILFSLSAFISLFHSLVERGIVNYELGCTSSNQEFSNIEDLRAFLEQVPIVKCNEILFSVYGLSFANMNFLISLFFAIISVYLFKSYGRKK
;
A
#
# COMPACT_ATOMS: atom_id res chain seq x y z
N MET A 1 -10.65 -26.88 -17.96
CA MET A 1 -11.18 -25.60 -18.46
C MET A 1 -11.34 -24.55 -17.35
N GLN A 2 -11.95 -24.89 -16.20
CA GLN A 2 -12.23 -23.94 -15.10
C GLN A 2 -11.00 -23.24 -14.48
N LEU A 3 -9.89 -23.96 -14.27
CA LEU A 3 -8.70 -23.41 -13.58
C LEU A 3 -7.92 -22.37 -14.41
N THR A 4 -7.93 -22.51 -15.74
CA THR A 4 -7.29 -21.53 -16.64
C THR A 4 -8.06 -20.22 -16.69
N THR A 5 -9.39 -20.28 -16.73
CA THR A 5 -10.25 -19.09 -16.69
C THR A 5 -10.11 -18.35 -15.35
N PHE A 6 -10.07 -19.09 -14.23
CA PHE A 6 -9.86 -18.50 -12.89
C PHE A 6 -8.52 -17.74 -12.78
N LYS A 7 -7.45 -18.26 -13.40
CA LYS A 7 -6.13 -17.61 -13.42
C LYS A 7 -6.13 -16.30 -14.19
N GLU A 8 -6.82 -16.22 -15.33
CA GLU A 8 -6.94 -14.98 -16.10
C GLU A 8 -7.76 -13.92 -15.33
N PHE A 9 -8.89 -14.31 -14.74
CA PHE A 9 -9.71 -13.41 -13.92
C PHE A 9 -8.95 -12.85 -12.72
N TYR A 10 -8.09 -13.65 -12.09
CA TYR A 10 -7.29 -13.22 -10.94
C TYR A 10 -6.43 -11.98 -11.22
N PHE A 11 -5.75 -11.92 -12.37
CA PHE A 11 -4.91 -10.75 -12.72
C PHE A 11 -5.76 -9.51 -13.01
N HIS A 12 -6.92 -9.68 -13.67
CA HIS A 12 -7.87 -8.58 -13.89
C HIS A 12 -8.45 -8.05 -12.58
N ILE A 13 -8.81 -8.94 -11.65
CA ILE A 13 -9.33 -8.57 -10.33
C ILE A 13 -8.29 -7.77 -9.55
N ILE A 14 -7.02 -8.23 -9.52
CA ILE A 14 -5.95 -7.52 -8.81
C ILE A 14 -5.71 -6.14 -9.43
N PHE A 15 -5.68 -6.06 -10.76
CA PHE A 15 -5.52 -4.79 -11.45
C PHE A 15 -6.62 -3.81 -11.06
N LEU A 16 -7.89 -4.24 -11.15
CA LEU A 16 -9.05 -3.39 -10.84
C LEU A 16 -9.06 -2.96 -9.37
N ILE A 17 -8.83 -3.89 -8.44
CA ILE A 17 -8.81 -3.59 -7.00
C ILE A 17 -7.67 -2.65 -6.64
N SER A 18 -6.46 -2.89 -7.14
CA SER A 18 -5.30 -2.02 -6.88
C SER A 18 -5.55 -0.60 -7.40
N PHE A 19 -6.16 -0.50 -8.60
CA PHE A 19 -6.52 0.78 -9.20
C PHE A 19 -7.59 1.51 -8.40
N LEU A 20 -8.66 0.82 -8.00
CA LEU A 20 -9.73 1.39 -7.19
C LEU A 20 -9.24 1.86 -5.82
N ILE A 21 -8.36 1.09 -5.16
CA ILE A 21 -7.77 1.47 -3.88
C ILE A 21 -6.96 2.77 -4.02
N LEU A 22 -6.06 2.85 -5.01
CA LEU A 22 -5.24 4.04 -5.19
C LEU A 22 -6.09 5.27 -5.53
N ILE A 23 -7.08 5.14 -6.42
CA ILE A 23 -8.00 6.24 -6.73
C ILE A 23 -8.74 6.69 -5.47
N SER A 24 -9.29 5.75 -4.70
CA SER A 24 -10.03 6.08 -3.49
C SER A 24 -9.18 6.87 -2.51
N VAL A 25 -7.92 6.45 -2.31
CA VAL A 25 -6.99 7.14 -1.41
C VAL A 25 -6.62 8.53 -1.92
N TYR A 26 -6.43 8.72 -3.24
CA TYR A 26 -6.18 10.05 -3.80
C TYR A 26 -7.40 10.97 -3.74
N ILE A 27 -8.61 10.43 -3.91
CA ILE A 27 -9.85 11.19 -3.69
C ILE A 27 -9.91 11.64 -2.23
N ILE A 28 -9.60 10.76 -1.29
CA ILE A 28 -9.58 11.11 0.14
C ILE A 28 -8.52 12.19 0.42
N GLU A 29 -7.34 12.07 -0.17
CA GLU A 29 -6.25 13.03 0.01
C GLU A 29 -6.61 14.44 -0.50
N PHE A 30 -7.12 14.55 -1.73
CA PHE A 30 -7.36 15.85 -2.37
C PHE A 30 -8.75 16.43 -2.12
N PHE A 31 -9.77 15.60 -1.89
CA PHE A 31 -11.15 16.06 -1.73
C PHE A 31 -11.52 16.30 -0.27
N PHE A 32 -10.88 15.59 0.66
CA PHE A 32 -11.13 15.72 2.10
C PHE A 32 -9.98 16.40 2.84
N ASP A 33 -8.97 16.91 2.12
CA ASP A 33 -7.78 17.59 2.68
C ASP A 33 -7.09 16.76 3.78
N LEU A 34 -7.01 15.44 3.57
CA LEU A 34 -6.38 14.48 4.48
C LEU A 34 -4.99 14.09 3.96
N PRO A 35 -3.93 14.83 4.29
CA PRO A 35 -2.59 14.54 3.79
C PRO A 35 -2.09 13.18 4.29
N PRO A 36 -1.39 12.40 3.45
CA PRO A 36 -0.93 11.08 3.83
C PRO A 36 0.29 11.16 4.75
N CYS A 37 0.32 10.31 5.77
CA CYS A 37 1.53 10.06 6.53
C CYS A 37 2.55 9.24 5.70
N LYS A 38 3.81 9.18 6.16
CA LYS A 38 4.88 8.47 5.42
C LYS A 38 4.58 6.97 5.24
N LEU A 39 4.00 6.32 6.26
CA LEU A 39 3.60 4.90 6.16
C LEU A 39 2.47 4.71 5.15
N CYS A 40 1.51 5.64 5.04
CA CYS A 40 0.50 5.62 3.99
C CYS A 40 1.15 5.67 2.59
N ILE A 41 2.16 6.50 2.40
CA ILE A 41 2.89 6.57 1.11
C ILE A 41 3.58 5.24 0.81
N TYR A 42 4.23 4.62 1.80
CA TYR A 42 4.86 3.30 1.62
C TYR A 42 3.86 2.19 1.28
N GLN A 43 2.66 2.24 1.83
CA GLN A 43 1.59 1.31 1.48
C GLN A 43 1.11 1.45 0.03
N ARG A 44 1.29 2.60 -0.62
CA ARG A 44 0.90 2.81 -2.03
C ARG A 44 1.87 2.14 -3.02
N ILE A 45 3.16 2.04 -2.67
CA ILE A 45 4.20 1.53 -3.56
C ILE A 45 3.88 0.10 -4.06
N PRO A 46 3.52 -0.88 -3.20
CA PRO A 46 3.12 -2.21 -3.66
C PRO A 46 1.98 -2.19 -4.68
N TYR A 47 0.97 -1.33 -4.50
CA TYR A 47 -0.16 -1.21 -5.42
C TYR A 47 0.23 -0.67 -6.79
N PHE A 48 1.11 0.33 -6.86
CA PHE A 48 1.65 0.81 -8.13
C PHE A 48 2.39 -0.29 -8.90
N ILE A 49 3.24 -1.04 -8.20
CA ILE A 49 3.97 -2.15 -8.81
C ILE A 49 2.99 -3.25 -9.27
N MET A 50 1.97 -3.56 -8.47
CA MET A 50 0.92 -4.52 -8.84
C MET A 50 0.17 -4.07 -10.10
N ILE A 51 -0.26 -2.82 -10.22
CA ILE A 51 -0.94 -2.32 -11.43
C ILE A 51 -0.05 -2.53 -12.66
N PHE A 52 1.21 -2.12 -12.59
CA PHE A 52 2.12 -2.24 -13.73
C PHE A 52 2.42 -3.70 -14.09
N ALA A 53 2.65 -4.55 -13.09
CA ALA A 53 2.91 -5.97 -13.30
C ALA A 53 1.69 -6.69 -13.91
N ASN A 54 0.48 -6.41 -13.41
CA ASN A 54 -0.74 -7.05 -13.92
C ASN A 54 -1.15 -6.50 -15.30
N LEU A 55 -0.79 -5.25 -15.64
CA LEU A 55 -0.93 -4.73 -17.00
C LEU A 55 0.01 -5.44 -18.00
N LEU A 56 1.27 -5.66 -17.61
CA LEU A 56 2.23 -6.41 -18.43
C LEU A 56 1.82 -7.88 -18.61
N PHE A 57 1.17 -8.48 -17.61
CA PHE A 57 0.65 -9.83 -17.71
C PHE A 57 -0.30 -10.00 -18.91
N ILE A 58 -1.21 -9.04 -19.14
CA ILE A 58 -2.17 -9.06 -20.25
C ILE A 58 -1.44 -9.21 -21.60
N LYS A 59 -0.23 -8.66 -21.73
CA LYS A 59 0.58 -8.72 -22.94
C LYS A 59 1.44 -9.98 -23.06
N PHE A 60 2.04 -10.45 -21.96
CA PHE A 60 3.13 -11.42 -22.00
C PHE A 60 2.79 -12.84 -21.50
N LYS A 61 1.60 -13.08 -20.94
CA LYS A 61 1.09 -14.42 -20.52
C LYS A 61 2.04 -15.28 -19.63
N PHE A 62 3.06 -14.71 -18.98
CA PHE A 62 3.99 -15.43 -18.10
C PHE A 62 3.40 -15.73 -16.70
N GLN A 63 2.29 -16.48 -16.67
CA GLN A 63 1.40 -16.50 -15.51
C GLN A 63 2.09 -16.87 -14.17
N LYS A 64 3.01 -17.85 -14.14
CA LYS A 64 3.67 -18.29 -12.90
C LYS A 64 4.57 -17.21 -12.26
N LYS A 65 5.33 -16.46 -13.08
CA LYS A 65 6.24 -15.40 -12.58
C LYS A 65 5.44 -14.23 -12.00
N PHE A 66 4.36 -13.83 -12.69
CA PHE A 66 3.49 -12.76 -12.21
C PHE A 66 2.73 -13.14 -10.94
N VAL A 67 2.27 -14.41 -10.80
CA VAL A 67 1.69 -14.86 -9.53
C VAL A 67 2.70 -14.79 -8.39
N LEU A 68 3.96 -15.21 -8.59
CA LEU A 68 5.00 -15.09 -7.57
C LEU A 68 5.25 -13.63 -7.17
N CYS A 69 5.31 -12.73 -8.16
CA CYS A 69 5.46 -11.30 -7.93
C CYS A 69 4.29 -10.76 -7.08
N ASN A 70 3.04 -11.06 -7.44
CA ASN A 70 1.86 -10.67 -6.66
C ASN A 70 1.92 -11.23 -5.23
N THR A 71 2.33 -12.49 -5.04
CA THR A 71 2.48 -13.08 -3.70
C THR A 71 3.44 -12.26 -2.82
N ILE A 72 4.60 -11.87 -3.37
CA ILE A 72 5.61 -11.10 -2.64
C ILE A 72 5.06 -9.70 -2.30
N LEU A 73 4.45 -9.02 -3.29
CA LEU A 73 3.92 -7.67 -3.11
C LEU A 73 2.78 -7.61 -2.09
N PHE A 74 1.84 -8.56 -2.13
CA PHE A 74 0.76 -8.61 -1.13
C PHE A 74 1.29 -8.96 0.27
N SER A 75 2.28 -9.84 0.37
CA SER A 75 2.92 -10.16 1.65
C SER A 75 3.62 -8.94 2.25
N LEU A 76 4.34 -8.17 1.42
CA LEU A 76 4.96 -6.91 1.83
C LEU A 76 3.91 -5.86 2.22
N SER A 77 2.85 -5.70 1.43
CA SER A 77 1.76 -4.77 1.72
C SER A 77 1.07 -5.13 3.05
N ALA A 78 0.80 -6.41 3.28
CA ALA A 78 0.24 -6.90 4.55
C ALA A 78 1.18 -6.63 5.73
N PHE A 79 2.49 -6.84 5.56
CA PHE A 79 3.46 -6.56 6.62
C PHE A 79 3.52 -5.06 6.96
N ILE A 80 3.62 -4.18 5.95
CA ILE A 80 3.66 -2.71 6.16
C ILE A 80 2.37 -2.20 6.79
N SER A 81 1.22 -2.72 6.35
CA SER A 81 -0.09 -2.33 6.89
C SER A 81 -0.35 -2.84 8.29
N LEU A 82 0.11 -4.05 8.62
CA LEU A 82 0.11 -4.56 9.99
C LEU A 82 0.98 -3.67 10.89
N PHE A 83 2.21 -3.36 10.45
CA PHE A 83 3.10 -2.48 11.19
C PHE A 83 2.45 -1.11 11.45
N HIS A 84 1.84 -0.50 10.44
CA HIS A 84 1.15 0.77 10.59
C HIS A 84 -0.03 0.68 11.57
N SER A 85 -0.84 -0.38 11.51
CA SER A 85 -1.92 -0.61 12.47
C SER A 85 -1.40 -0.76 13.91
N LEU A 86 -0.27 -1.43 14.12
CA LEU A 86 0.36 -1.54 15.44
C LEU A 86 0.86 -0.19 15.96
N VAL A 87 1.39 0.65 15.07
CA VAL A 87 1.80 2.02 15.39
C VAL A 87 0.60 2.90 15.77
N GLU A 88 -0.48 2.85 14.99
CA GLU A 88 -1.74 3.56 15.30
C GLU A 88 -2.35 3.15 16.64
N ARG A 89 -2.14 1.89 17.06
CA ARG A 89 -2.62 1.37 18.35
C ARG A 89 -1.67 1.63 19.51
N GLY A 90 -0.53 2.27 19.28
CA GLY A 90 0.49 2.53 20.30
C GLY A 90 1.19 1.27 20.82
N ILE A 91 1.08 0.14 20.11
CA ILE A 91 1.78 -1.10 20.46
C ILE A 91 3.26 -1.00 20.07
N VAL A 92 3.53 -0.29 18.97
CA VAL A 92 4.89 -0.05 18.47
C VAL A 92 5.13 1.45 18.39
N ASN A 93 6.22 1.91 19.00
CA ASN A 93 6.65 3.30 18.86
C ASN A 93 7.33 3.48 17.50
N TYR A 94 6.78 4.39 16.70
CA TYR A 94 7.37 4.79 15.43
C TYR A 94 7.43 6.31 15.38
N GLU A 95 8.61 6.84 15.67
CA GLU A 95 8.91 8.24 15.49
C GLU A 95 9.46 8.43 14.08
N LEU A 96 8.74 9.18 13.27
CA LEU A 96 9.29 9.72 12.05
C LEU A 96 10.33 10.76 12.46
N GLY A 97 11.61 10.36 12.41
CA GLY A 97 12.71 11.30 12.59
C GLY A 97 12.52 12.49 11.64
N CYS A 98 12.56 13.70 12.17
CA CYS A 98 12.66 14.91 11.37
C CYS A 98 13.93 14.77 10.53
N THR A 99 13.77 14.60 9.22
CA THR A 99 14.90 14.74 8.30
C THR A 99 15.30 16.20 8.35
N SER A 100 16.48 16.50 8.89
CA SER A 100 17.06 17.83 8.77
C SER A 100 17.24 18.12 7.29
N SER A 101 16.50 19.09 6.76
CA SER A 101 16.82 19.62 5.44
C SER A 101 18.19 20.29 5.58
N ASN A 102 19.11 20.05 4.64
CA ASN A 102 20.40 20.77 4.58
C ASN A 102 20.20 22.23 4.11
N GLN A 103 19.04 22.84 4.37
CA GLN A 103 18.86 24.26 4.10
C GLN A 103 19.60 25.05 5.18
N GLU A 104 20.56 25.84 4.73
CA GLU A 104 21.10 26.94 5.50
C GLU A 104 20.01 28.03 5.55
N PHE A 105 19.43 28.24 6.73
CA PHE A 105 18.52 29.34 6.97
C PHE A 105 19.33 30.57 7.37
N SER A 106 19.13 31.68 6.67
CA SER A 106 19.83 32.96 6.87
C SER A 106 19.45 33.66 8.19
N ASN A 107 18.23 33.45 8.67
CA ASN A 107 17.71 34.04 9.91
C ASN A 107 16.66 33.12 10.56
N ILE A 108 16.21 33.49 11.77
CA ILE A 108 15.23 32.71 12.55
C ILE A 108 13.84 32.84 11.93
N GLU A 109 13.49 33.98 11.34
CA GLU A 109 12.20 34.19 10.67
C GLU A 109 11.98 33.23 9.49
N ASP A 110 13.01 33.00 8.66
CA ASP A 110 12.98 32.09 7.51
C ASP A 110 12.80 30.64 7.98
N LEU A 111 13.48 30.24 9.05
CA LEU A 111 13.31 28.93 9.67
C LEU A 111 11.89 28.77 10.23
N ARG A 112 11.37 29.79 10.91
CA ARG A 112 10.01 29.75 11.46
C ARG A 112 8.96 29.66 10.35
N ALA A 113 9.08 30.48 9.30
CA ALA A 113 8.19 30.44 8.14
C ALA A 113 8.24 29.08 7.44
N PHE A 114 9.42 28.45 7.36
CA PHE A 114 9.58 27.10 6.84
C PHE A 114 8.89 26.05 7.73
N LEU A 115 9.11 26.09 9.05
CA LEU A 115 8.49 25.14 9.99
C LEU A 115 6.97 25.27 10.03
N GLU A 116 6.43 26.48 9.92
CA GLU A 116 4.98 26.71 9.82
C GLU A 116 4.38 26.17 8.51
N GLN A 117 5.18 26.03 7.45
CA GLN A 117 4.74 25.51 6.16
C GLN A 117 4.87 23.99 6.02
N VAL A 118 5.64 23.30 6.87
CA VAL A 118 5.83 21.84 6.74
C VAL A 118 4.74 21.11 7.52
N PRO A 119 3.72 20.52 6.85
CA PRO A 119 2.71 19.72 7.54
C PRO A 119 3.35 18.42 8.03
N ILE A 120 3.60 18.33 9.34
CA ILE A 120 4.08 17.10 9.97
C ILE A 120 2.87 16.20 10.26
N VAL A 121 2.53 15.33 9.31
CA VAL A 121 1.48 14.32 9.50
C VAL A 121 2.04 13.13 10.25
N LYS A 122 1.50 12.85 11.44
CA LYS A 122 1.95 11.73 12.26
C LYS A 122 1.36 10.41 11.78
N CYS A 123 2.13 9.32 11.91
CA CYS A 123 1.68 7.96 11.58
C CYS A 123 1.01 7.22 12.75
N ASN A 124 1.08 7.76 13.97
CA ASN A 124 0.53 7.15 15.17
C ASN A 124 -0.87 7.67 15.52
N GLU A 125 -1.44 8.55 14.70
CA GLU A 125 -2.77 9.11 14.88
C GLU A 125 -3.68 8.62 13.75
N ILE A 126 -4.88 8.15 14.11
CA ILE A 126 -5.87 7.69 13.14
C ILE A 126 -6.62 8.91 12.61
N LEU A 127 -6.25 9.37 11.41
CA LEU A 127 -6.89 10.52 10.74
C LEU A 127 -8.33 10.23 10.31
N PHE A 128 -8.60 8.99 9.93
CA PHE A 128 -9.91 8.57 9.45
C PHE A 128 -10.15 7.09 9.76
N SER A 129 -11.38 6.77 10.13
CA SER A 129 -11.81 5.38 10.36
C SER A 129 -13.23 5.17 9.87
N VAL A 130 -13.51 3.95 9.40
CA VAL A 130 -14.85 3.49 9.03
C VAL A 130 -15.17 2.29 9.89
N TYR A 131 -16.27 2.35 10.64
CA TYR A 131 -16.63 1.31 11.63
C TYR A 131 -15.50 0.98 12.64
N GLY A 132 -14.67 1.98 13.00
CA GLY A 132 -13.53 1.80 13.90
C GLY A 132 -12.29 1.16 13.27
N LEU A 133 -12.31 0.87 11.96
CA LEU A 133 -11.14 0.41 11.21
C LEU A 133 -10.49 1.59 10.49
N SER A 134 -9.20 1.81 10.76
CA SER A 134 -8.36 2.73 10.00
C SER A 134 -8.08 2.21 8.57
N PHE A 135 -7.57 3.08 7.70
CA PHE A 135 -7.10 2.68 6.38
C PHE A 135 -5.98 1.63 6.44
N ALA A 136 -5.10 1.70 7.44
CA ALA A 136 -4.07 0.67 7.64
C ALA A 136 -4.69 -0.70 7.92
N ASN A 137 -5.74 -0.76 8.75
CA ASN A 137 -6.44 -2.01 9.05
C ASN A 137 -7.14 -2.60 7.82
N MET A 138 -7.83 -1.77 7.04
CA MET A 138 -8.47 -2.21 5.80
C MET A 138 -7.44 -2.73 4.79
N ASN A 139 -6.34 -2.01 4.62
CA ASN A 139 -5.26 -2.41 3.73
C ASN A 139 -4.63 -3.75 4.16
N PHE A 140 -4.46 -3.97 5.47
CA PHE A 140 -3.98 -5.24 6.01
C PHE A 140 -4.91 -6.40 5.64
N LEU A 141 -6.22 -6.27 5.88
CA LEU A 141 -7.20 -7.31 5.58
C LEU A 141 -7.22 -7.67 4.09
N ILE A 142 -7.27 -6.66 3.22
CA ILE A 142 -7.27 -6.84 1.76
C ILE A 142 -5.96 -7.51 1.32
N SER A 143 -4.81 -7.00 1.78
CA SER A 143 -3.50 -7.51 1.39
C SER A 143 -3.30 -8.96 1.85
N LEU A 144 -3.74 -9.30 3.06
CA LEU A 144 -3.66 -10.65 3.61
C LEU A 144 -4.56 -11.62 2.82
N PHE A 145 -5.79 -11.22 2.53
CA PHE A 145 -6.71 -12.03 1.73
C PHE A 145 -6.12 -12.38 0.36
N PHE A 146 -5.60 -11.37 -0.35
CA PHE A 146 -4.98 -11.60 -1.65
C PHE A 146 -3.68 -12.39 -1.55
N ALA A 147 -2.84 -12.17 -0.53
CA ALA A 147 -1.64 -12.97 -0.31
C ALA A 147 -1.96 -14.47 -0.21
N ILE A 148 -2.99 -14.85 0.56
CA ILE A 148 -3.44 -16.24 0.71
C ILE A 148 -3.86 -16.82 -0.65
N ILE A 149 -4.65 -16.08 -1.42
CA ILE A 149 -5.07 -16.49 -2.77
C ILE A 149 -3.86 -16.64 -3.70
N SER A 150 -2.91 -15.70 -3.68
CA SER A 150 -1.69 -15.75 -4.49
C SER A 150 -0.86 -16.99 -4.18
N VAL A 151 -0.69 -17.32 -2.89
CA VAL A 151 0.03 -18.53 -2.45
C VAL A 151 -0.66 -19.79 -2.94
N TYR A 152 -1.98 -19.88 -2.81
CA TYR A 152 -2.75 -21.02 -3.31
C TYR A 152 -2.58 -21.20 -4.81
N LEU A 153 -2.71 -20.10 -5.58
CA LEU A 153 -2.49 -20.11 -7.02
C LEU A 153 -1.06 -20.50 -7.40
N PHE A 154 -0.05 -19.99 -6.68
CA PHE A 154 1.34 -20.33 -6.93
C PHE A 154 1.60 -21.83 -6.76
N LYS A 155 1.08 -22.44 -5.69
CA LYS A 155 1.16 -23.90 -5.46
C LYS A 155 0.47 -24.70 -6.56
N SER A 156 -0.65 -24.20 -7.09
CA SER A 156 -1.35 -24.82 -8.22
C SER A 156 -0.51 -24.87 -9.51
N TYR A 157 0.40 -23.92 -9.73
CA TYR A 157 1.37 -24.01 -10.83
C TYR A 157 2.51 -25.01 -10.58
N GLY A 158 2.84 -25.30 -9.31
CA GLY A 158 3.87 -26.27 -8.93
C GLY A 158 3.42 -27.73 -9.02
N ARG A 159 2.13 -28.00 -8.80
CA ARG A 159 1.53 -29.35 -8.87
C ARG A 159 1.34 -29.91 -10.28
N LYS A 160 1.61 -29.14 -11.33
CA LYS A 160 1.51 -29.58 -12.74
C LYS A 160 2.78 -30.30 -13.24
N LYS A 161 3.59 -30.84 -12.33
CA LYS A 161 4.76 -31.65 -12.65
C LYS A 161 4.49 -33.10 -12.26
#